data_AF-A0A965GHB5-F1
#
_entry.id   AF-A0A965GHB5-F1
#
_cell.length_a   1.000
_cell.length_b   1.000
_cell.length_c   1.000
_cell.angle_alpha   90.00
_cell.angle_beta   90.00
_cell.angle_gamma   90.00
#
_symmetry.space_group_name_H-M   'P 1'
#
loop_
_entity.id
_entity.type
_entity.pdbx_description
1 polymer ?
#
loop_
_entity_poly.entity_id
_entity_poly.type
_entity_poly.pdbx_seq_one_letter_code
_entity_poly.pdbx_strand_id
1 'polypeptide(L)'
;MITVTGGKLTTYRKMAEDAVDQALSSLGKKARCRTKGLPFIGASSKSVKNKDAREQHLFSRFGSEAKIVTDLIKQDASLSEQLIPGLPYLRAEAIFAVTHEMANTLDDILSRRTRSRIINRRATRARDC
;
A
#
# COMPACT_ATOMS: atom_id res chain seq x y z
N MET A 1 7.54 22.12 -20.27
CA MET A 1 7.56 21.78 -18.83
C MET A 1 6.16 21.97 -18.28
N ILE A 2 5.64 21.02 -17.49
CA ILE A 2 4.32 21.10 -16.87
C ILE A 2 4.53 21.05 -15.36
N THR A 3 3.90 21.96 -14.62
CA THR A 3 4.04 22.10 -13.17
C THR A 3 2.68 21.96 -12.52
N VAL A 4 2.59 21.16 -11.44
CA VAL A 4 1.38 21.01 -10.62
C VAL A 4 1.62 21.70 -9.29
N THR A 5 0.80 22.70 -8.96
CA THR A 5 0.92 23.47 -7.71
C THR A 5 -0.28 23.22 -6.80
N GLY A 6 -0.01 22.78 -5.57
CA GLY A 6 -1.04 22.44 -4.59
C GLY A 6 -1.71 21.09 -4.89
N GLY A 7 -2.96 20.95 -4.42
CA GLY A 7 -3.78 19.78 -4.70
C GLY A 7 -4.18 18.99 -3.46
N LYS A 8 -5.48 18.75 -3.29
CA LYS A 8 -6.00 17.93 -2.20
C LYS A 8 -5.96 16.46 -2.61
N LEU A 9 -5.82 15.57 -1.62
CA LEU A 9 -5.92 14.14 -1.85
C LEU A 9 -7.28 13.76 -2.48
N THR A 10 -8.34 14.53 -2.23
CA THR A 10 -9.66 14.29 -2.84
C THR A 10 -9.74 14.65 -4.32
N THR A 11 -8.82 15.46 -4.85
CA THR A 11 -8.82 15.94 -6.24
C THR A 11 -7.71 15.35 -7.11
N TYR A 12 -6.85 14.50 -6.54
CA TYR A 12 -5.62 14.02 -7.20
C TYR A 12 -5.85 13.38 -8.57
N ARG A 13 -6.88 12.54 -8.71
CA ARG A 13 -7.17 11.84 -9.98
C ARG A 13 -7.48 12.82 -11.10
N LYS A 14 -8.25 13.88 -10.81
CA LYS A 14 -8.61 14.89 -11.81
C LYS A 14 -7.41 15.78 -12.15
N MET A 15 -6.61 16.16 -11.15
CA MET A 15 -5.37 16.90 -11.40
C MET A 15 -4.36 16.10 -12.24
N ALA A 16 -4.26 14.79 -12.01
CA ALA A 16 -3.41 13.90 -12.82
C ALA A 16 -3.93 13.81 -14.27
N GLU A 17 -5.24 13.71 -14.46
CA GLU A 17 -5.87 13.77 -15.78
C GLU A 17 -5.53 15.09 -16.49
N ASP A 18 -5.71 16.23 -15.83
CA ASP A 18 -5.43 17.55 -16.42
C ASP A 18 -3.94 17.71 -16.78
N ALA A 19 -3.02 17.20 -15.93
CA ALA A 19 -1.58 17.22 -16.22
C ALA A 19 -1.21 16.37 -17.45
N VAL A 20 -1.84 15.19 -17.60
CA VAL A 20 -1.63 14.32 -18.77
C VAL A 20 -2.22 14.94 -20.02
N ASP A 21 -3.40 15.57 -19.94
CA ASP A 21 -4.03 16.25 -21.07
C ASP A 21 -3.14 17.39 -21.60
N GLN A 22 -2.51 18.16 -20.71
CA GLN A 22 -1.54 19.19 -21.11
C GLN A 22 -0.28 18.61 -21.77
N ALA A 23 0.19 17.45 -21.28
CA ALA A 23 1.32 16.74 -21.89
C ALA A 23 0.97 16.25 -23.30
N LEU A 24 -0.23 15.69 -23.49
CA LEU A 24 -0.71 15.22 -24.79
C LEU A 24 -0.84 16.37 -25.79
N SER A 25 -1.39 17.52 -25.36
CA SER A 25 -1.46 18.73 -26.18
C SER A 25 -0.07 19.16 -26.66
N SER A 26 0.91 19.19 -25.77
CA SER A 26 2.31 19.52 -26.09
C SER A 26 2.96 18.53 -27.05
N LEU A 27 2.50 17.28 -27.07
CA LEU A 27 2.99 16.22 -27.95
C LEU A 27 2.19 16.11 -29.27
N GLY A 28 1.18 16.96 -29.49
CA GLY A 28 0.28 16.86 -30.66
C GLY A 28 -0.55 15.57 -30.69
N LYS A 29 -0.74 14.91 -29.54
CA LYS A 29 -1.47 13.65 -29.41
C LYS A 29 -2.84 13.88 -28.77
N LYS A 30 -3.77 12.97 -29.03
CA LYS A 30 -5.08 12.92 -28.37
C LYS A 30 -5.35 11.52 -27.83
N ALA A 31 -5.76 11.44 -26.57
CA ALA A 31 -6.20 10.22 -25.93
C ALA A 31 -7.28 10.55 -24.90
N ARG A 32 -8.16 9.59 -24.61
CA ARG A 32 -9.18 9.74 -23.58
C ARG A 32 -8.67 9.22 -22.24
N CYS A 33 -8.85 9.99 -21.17
CA CYS A 33 -8.57 9.52 -19.82
C CYS A 33 -9.49 8.35 -19.43
N ARG A 34 -8.90 7.26 -18.92
CA ARG A 34 -9.60 6.03 -18.50
C ARG A 34 -9.62 5.82 -16.99
N THR A 35 -8.93 6.67 -16.22
CA THR A 35 -8.68 6.44 -14.78
C THR A 35 -9.94 6.52 -13.92
N LYS A 36 -11.02 7.13 -14.40
CA LYS A 36 -12.30 7.23 -13.67
C LYS A 36 -12.91 5.87 -13.30
N GLY A 37 -12.76 4.87 -14.18
CA GLY A 37 -13.27 3.52 -13.98
C GLY A 37 -12.18 2.47 -13.75
N LEU A 38 -10.92 2.89 -13.64
CA LEU A 38 -9.80 1.97 -13.45
C LEU A 38 -9.70 1.62 -11.97
N PRO A 39 -9.84 0.33 -11.58
CA PRO A 39 -9.65 -0.07 -10.19
C PRO A 39 -8.18 0.10 -9.79
N PHE A 40 -7.94 0.47 -8.52
CA PHE A 40 -6.60 0.43 -7.96
C PHE A 40 -6.11 -1.00 -7.80
N ILE A 41 -4.80 -1.15 -7.73
CA ILE A 41 -4.17 -2.40 -7.31
C ILE A 41 -4.70 -2.75 -5.91
N GLY A 42 -4.94 -4.04 -5.67
CA GLY A 42 -5.58 -4.52 -4.45
C GLY A 42 -7.10 -4.34 -4.41
N ALA A 43 -7.72 -3.54 -5.31
CA ALA A 43 -9.17 -3.41 -5.32
C ALA A 43 -9.84 -4.75 -5.60
N SER A 44 -10.82 -5.10 -4.75
CA SER A 44 -11.58 -6.33 -4.87
C SER A 44 -13.04 -6.06 -4.58
N SER A 45 -13.93 -6.55 -5.44
CA SER A 45 -15.38 -6.50 -5.25
C SER A 45 -15.90 -7.58 -4.30
N LYS A 46 -15.03 -8.52 -3.87
CA LYS A 46 -15.42 -9.62 -3.01
C LYS A 46 -15.42 -9.15 -1.56
N SER A 47 -16.61 -9.06 -0.96
CA SER A 47 -16.72 -8.89 0.50
C SER A 47 -16.26 -10.16 1.20
N VAL A 48 -15.32 -10.02 2.12
CA VAL A 48 -14.84 -11.11 2.96
C VAL A 48 -15.85 -11.36 4.08
N LYS A 49 -16.75 -12.33 3.88
CA LYS A 49 -17.60 -12.88 4.95
C LYS A 49 -16.96 -14.16 5.49
N ASN A 50 -17.00 -14.37 6.80
CA ASN A 50 -16.57 -15.59 7.50
C ASN A 50 -15.08 -15.95 7.39
N LYS A 51 -14.18 -14.97 7.44
CA LYS A 51 -12.73 -15.23 7.56
C LYS A 51 -12.24 -15.05 9.00
N ASP A 52 -11.13 -15.67 9.35
CA ASP A 52 -10.49 -15.43 10.65
C ASP A 52 -9.98 -13.98 10.78
N ALA A 53 -9.63 -13.55 11.99
CA ALA A 53 -9.19 -12.17 12.24
C ALA A 53 -7.94 -11.77 11.44
N ARG A 54 -7.04 -12.72 11.15
CA ARG A 54 -5.80 -12.48 10.40
C ARG A 54 -6.10 -12.23 8.93
N GLU A 55 -6.91 -13.10 8.34
CA GLU A 55 -7.32 -12.98 6.95
C GLU A 55 -8.15 -11.71 6.71
N GLN A 56 -8.97 -11.31 7.68
CA GLN A 56 -9.66 -10.02 7.66
C GLN A 56 -8.67 -8.86 7.68
N HIS A 57 -7.66 -8.89 8.56
CA HIS A 57 -6.60 -7.88 8.61
C HIS A 57 -5.85 -7.76 7.27
N LEU A 58 -5.36 -8.88 6.72
CA LEU A 58 -4.63 -8.89 5.46
C LEU A 58 -5.50 -8.39 4.29
N PHE A 59 -6.75 -8.84 4.20
CA PHE A 59 -7.65 -8.38 3.15
C PHE A 59 -8.03 -6.92 3.29
N SER A 60 -8.22 -6.41 4.51
CA SER A 60 -8.53 -4.99 4.73
C SER A 60 -7.40 -4.06 4.28
N ARG A 61 -6.15 -4.56 4.25
CA ARG A 61 -4.96 -3.78 3.89
C ARG A 61 -4.54 -3.95 2.44
N PHE A 62 -4.52 -5.20 1.95
CA PHE A 62 -3.99 -5.54 0.62
C PHE A 62 -5.07 -5.95 -0.38
N GLY A 63 -6.31 -6.14 0.07
CA GLY A 63 -7.44 -6.55 -0.77
C GLY A 63 -7.13 -7.81 -1.58
N SER A 64 -7.19 -7.73 -2.91
CA SER A 64 -6.92 -8.87 -3.80
C SER A 64 -5.48 -9.40 -3.72
N GLU A 65 -4.51 -8.58 -3.28
CA GLU A 65 -3.11 -8.99 -3.11
C GLU A 65 -2.83 -9.70 -1.79
N ALA A 66 -3.80 -9.78 -0.88
CA ALA A 66 -3.66 -10.47 0.40
C ALA A 66 -3.20 -11.94 0.24
N LYS A 67 -3.56 -12.57 -0.89
CA LYS A 67 -3.11 -13.94 -1.21
C LYS A 67 -1.58 -14.04 -1.30
N ILE A 68 -0.91 -13.04 -1.85
CA ILE A 68 0.55 -13.01 -1.98
C ILE A 68 1.19 -13.06 -0.59
N VAL A 69 0.68 -12.24 0.34
CA VAL A 69 1.16 -12.20 1.72
C VAL A 69 0.91 -13.54 2.44
N THR A 70 -0.27 -14.13 2.25
CA THR A 70 -0.57 -15.46 2.80
C THR A 70 0.34 -16.54 2.23
N ASP A 71 0.69 -16.46 0.94
CA ASP A 71 1.58 -17.44 0.31
C ASP A 71 3.03 -17.28 0.79
N LEU A 72 3.50 -16.07 1.12
CA LEU A 72 4.77 -15.87 1.83
C LEU A 72 4.78 -16.59 3.19
N ILE A 73 3.69 -16.49 3.95
CA ILE A 73 3.55 -17.19 5.25
C ILE A 73 3.55 -18.71 5.09
N LYS A 74 2.96 -19.24 4.01
CA LYS A 74 3.01 -20.68 3.74
C LYS A 74 4.41 -21.17 3.41
N GLN A 75 5.21 -20.33 2.74
CA GLN A 75 6.60 -20.65 2.41
C GLN A 75 7.50 -20.60 3.65
N ASP A 76 7.25 -19.65 4.55
CA ASP A 76 7.94 -19.54 5.83
C ASP A 76 6.95 -19.18 6.94
N ALA A 77 6.65 -20.16 7.80
CA ALA A 77 5.69 -20.02 8.88
C ALA A 77 6.12 -18.96 9.92
N SER A 78 7.42 -18.66 10.06
CA SER A 78 7.90 -17.61 10.97
C SER A 78 7.44 -16.22 10.53
N LEU A 79 7.12 -16.03 9.25
CA LEU A 79 6.60 -14.75 8.74
C LEU A 79 5.17 -14.45 9.24
N SER A 80 4.50 -15.42 9.87
CA SER A 80 3.22 -15.22 10.54
C SER A 80 3.33 -14.55 11.91
N GLU A 81 4.54 -14.40 12.45
CA GLU A 81 4.77 -13.70 13.70
C GLU A 81 4.57 -12.19 13.57
N GLN A 82 4.33 -11.54 14.71
CA GLN A 82 4.27 -10.09 14.77
C GLN A 82 5.62 -9.48 14.35
N LEU A 83 5.57 -8.48 13.47
CA LEU A 83 6.73 -7.67 13.11
C LEU A 83 7.27 -6.91 14.32
N ILE A 84 6.35 -6.40 15.15
CA ILE A 84 6.66 -5.70 16.40
C ILE A 84 5.69 -6.23 17.46
N PRO A 85 6.20 -6.73 18.60
CA PRO A 85 5.35 -7.22 19.68
C PRO A 85 4.29 -6.20 20.09
N GLY A 86 3.02 -6.66 20.17
CA GLY A 86 1.89 -5.82 20.56
C GLY A 86 1.30 -4.95 19.44
N LEU A 87 1.78 -5.07 18.20
CA LEU A 87 1.16 -4.45 17.02
C LEU A 87 0.55 -5.51 16.08
N PRO A 88 -0.48 -5.16 15.27
CA PRO A 88 -1.19 -6.14 14.45
C PRO A 88 -0.44 -6.56 13.19
N TYR A 89 0.73 -5.97 12.92
CA TYR A 89 1.47 -6.19 11.67
C TYR A 89 2.32 -7.44 11.74
N LEU A 90 2.32 -8.22 10.66
CA LEU A 90 3.10 -9.45 10.55
C LEU A 90 4.43 -9.22 9.85
N ARG A 91 5.42 -10.08 10.10
CA ARG A 91 6.72 -10.04 9.40
C ARG A 91 6.55 -10.18 7.87
N ALA A 92 5.59 -10.99 7.41
CA ALA A 92 5.26 -11.12 5.99
C ALA A 92 4.89 -9.78 5.32
N GLU A 93 4.24 -8.86 6.04
CA GLU A 93 3.89 -7.54 5.50
C GLU A 93 5.12 -6.67 5.24
N ALA A 94 6.17 -6.81 6.05
CA ALA A 94 7.43 -6.11 5.81
C ALA A 94 8.15 -6.65 4.56
N ILE A 95 8.15 -7.97 4.36
CA ILE A 95 8.70 -8.58 3.16
C ILE A 95 7.91 -8.14 1.92
N PHE A 96 6.58 -8.15 1.99
CA PHE A 96 5.73 -7.66 0.91
C PHE A 96 6.01 -6.18 0.60
N ALA A 97 6.15 -5.34 1.62
CA ALA A 97 6.47 -3.92 1.44
C ALA A 97 7.78 -3.72 0.65
N VAL A 98 8.82 -4.49 0.92
CA VAL A 98 10.12 -4.40 0.22
C VAL A 98 10.01 -4.93 -1.21
N THR A 99 9.38 -6.09 -1.38
CA THR A 99 9.39 -6.83 -2.66
C THR A 99 8.34 -6.35 -3.67
N HIS A 100 7.20 -5.83 -3.20
CA HIS A 100 6.05 -5.48 -4.04
C HIS A 100 5.66 -4.00 -3.93
N GLU A 101 5.97 -3.32 -2.83
CA GLU A 101 5.59 -1.90 -2.62
C GLU A 101 6.78 -0.94 -2.60
N MET A 102 7.97 -1.39 -3.03
CA MET A 102 9.20 -0.60 -3.16
C MET A 102 9.65 0.10 -1.87
N ALA A 103 9.43 -0.52 -0.70
CA ALA A 103 10.04 -0.05 0.53
C ALA A 103 11.56 -0.23 0.47
N ASN A 104 12.30 0.88 0.59
CA ASN A 104 13.77 0.89 0.54
C ASN A 104 14.39 1.28 1.87
N THR A 105 13.57 1.71 2.84
CA THR A 105 14.00 2.14 4.16
C THR A 105 13.11 1.54 5.23
N LEU A 106 13.63 1.45 6.45
CA LEU A 106 12.82 1.03 7.60
C LEU A 106 11.62 1.98 7.82
N ASP A 107 11.77 3.27 7.53
CA ASP A 107 10.67 4.23 7.68
C ASP A 107 9.53 4.00 6.68
N ASP A 108 9.83 3.51 5.46
CA ASP A 108 8.80 3.10 4.51
C ASP A 108 7.89 2.04 5.13
N ILE A 109 8.49 1.03 5.77
CA ILE A 109 7.75 -0.06 6.41
C ILE A 109 6.99 0.47 7.63
N LEU A 110 7.67 1.15 8.56
CA LEU A 110 7.10 1.49 9.87
C LEU A 110 6.07 2.62 9.84
N SER A 111 6.09 3.48 8.82
CA SER A 111 5.34 4.74 8.81
C SER A 111 4.45 4.92 7.59
N ARG A 112 4.86 4.39 6.43
CA ARG A 112 4.13 4.57 5.17
C ARG A 112 3.30 3.34 4.81
N ARG A 113 3.85 2.13 4.91
CA ARG A 113 3.15 0.87 4.62
C ARG A 113 2.40 0.34 5.84
N THR A 114 3.02 0.44 7.01
CA THR A 114 2.35 0.22 8.29
C THR A 114 2.18 1.54 9.04
N ARG A 115 1.30 1.57 10.05
CA ARG A 115 1.15 2.70 10.96
C ARG A 115 1.88 2.47 12.28
N SER A 116 2.85 1.55 12.30
CA SER A 116 3.53 1.12 13.52
C SER A 116 4.13 2.30 14.30
N ARG A 117 4.86 3.19 13.62
CA ARG A 117 5.52 4.33 14.26
C ARG A 117 4.52 5.37 14.80
N ILE A 118 3.37 5.49 14.16
CA ILE A 118 2.30 6.42 14.55
C ILE A 118 1.54 5.88 15.76
N ILE A 119 1.22 4.58 15.75
CA ILE A 119 0.45 3.93 16.81
C ILE A 119 1.31 3.73 18.06
N ASN A 120 2.55 3.26 17.90
CA ASN A 120 3.46 3.03 19.01
C ASN A 120 4.91 3.33 18.64
N ARG A 121 5.28 4.61 18.81
CA ARG A 121 6.66 5.09 18.55
C ARG A 121 7.70 4.42 19.45
N ARG A 122 7.36 4.04 20.68
CA ARG A 122 8.34 3.45 21.61
C ARG A 122 8.69 2.02 21.19
N ALA A 123 7.69 1.23 20.82
CA ALA A 123 7.88 -0.15 20.38
C ALA A 123 8.63 -0.28 19.04
N THR A 124 8.69 0.80 18.26
CA THR A 124 9.36 0.85 16.95
C THR A 124 10.80 1.35 16.99
N ARG A 125 11.31 1.74 18.16
CA ARG A 125 12.71 2.09 18.33
C ARG A 125 13.56 0.82 18.34
N ALA A 126 14.73 0.88 17.70
CA ALA A 126 15.77 -0.12 17.95
C ALA A 126 16.01 -0.15 19.47
N ARG A 127 15.93 -1.34 20.06
CA ARG A 127 16.41 -1.51 21.43
C ARG A 127 17.92 -1.50 21.34
N ASP A 128 18.57 -0.64 22.13
CA ASP A 128 20.00 -0.74 22.34
C ASP A 128 20.27 -2.14 22.88
N CYS A 129 21.01 -2.94 22.11
CA CYS A 129 21.50 -4.26 22.54
C CYS A 129 22.63 -4.09 23.54
#